data_AF-A0A7S0LRZ6-F1
#
_entry.id   AF-A0A7S0LRZ6-F1
#
_cell.length_a   1.000
_cell.length_b   1.000
_cell.length_c   1.000
_cell.angle_alpha   90.00
_cell.angle_beta   90.00
_cell.angle_gamma   90.00
#
_symmetry.space_group_name_H-M   'P 1'
#
loop_
_entity.id
_entity.type
_entity.pdbx_description
1 polymer ?
#
loop_
_entity_poly.entity_id
_entity_poly.type
_entity_poly.pdbx_seq_one_letter_code
_entity_poly.pdbx_strand_id
1 'polypeptide(L)'
;GTFRTSVFYTSPDTPAMYTPNRVLSLCMLLAPHLATFTYAAAYLIPSTAVAGLFVSPNNVLQAPQRTVGMTMKATRVLETAVRNYVETAPAFEDADEAQAPAAANARSTGMLVFKEDMWHSTSSLTPDLVDGEISDARISHGSADDGFEWEVTSPITFSYRVREASNVLDPNSDLLIYGHIKSQEELALVKSRTLKRVVVVDEQVFKLYGDRIRTYFDSHGVDMKLMVLPTTEEHKDMDMVLEIAKAIDEHGVDRRYDPVIAIGGGVCMDIVGFASSIYRRRTPYIRVPTTLMGYVDASVGAKSGVNFNGKKNKLGAYLPPAMAILDRSFLSTLDERQLANGAAEIVKMAMVKDAELMELLEEHGSDLIKYKFQDFPAELGGSRVPARVLQVAIQTMLEELAPNLWEDSLNRLVDFGHIFSLELEMDTLFAEKLFHGEAVAIDMA
;
A
#
# COMPACT_ATOMS: atom_id res chain seq x y z
N GLY A 1 -12.26 -39.07 -17.62
CA GLY A 1 -13.11 -39.20 -18.81
C GLY A 1 -12.49 -38.40 -19.93
N THR A 2 -12.18 -39.04 -21.05
CA THR A 2 -11.64 -38.43 -22.27
C THR A 2 -12.57 -37.35 -22.84
N PHE A 3 -12.03 -36.18 -23.18
CA PHE A 3 -12.68 -35.22 -24.06
C PHE A 3 -11.78 -34.91 -25.26
N ARG A 4 -12.39 -35.05 -26.46
CA ARG A 4 -11.79 -34.86 -27.77
C ARG A 4 -11.61 -33.37 -28.07
N THR A 5 -10.42 -33.00 -28.52
CA THR A 5 -10.12 -31.73 -29.20
C THR A 5 -10.59 -31.80 -30.65
N SER A 6 -11.25 -30.73 -31.11
CA SER A 6 -11.49 -30.48 -32.54
C SER A 6 -10.72 -29.22 -32.92
N VAL A 7 -9.76 -29.35 -33.83
CA VAL A 7 -8.96 -28.25 -34.38
C VAL A 7 -9.63 -27.82 -35.68
N PHE A 8 -9.90 -26.52 -35.85
CA PHE A 8 -10.22 -25.95 -37.16
C PHE A 8 -9.02 -25.15 -37.68
N TYR A 9 -8.44 -25.63 -38.77
CA TYR A 9 -7.53 -24.87 -39.64
C TYR A 9 -8.35 -24.11 -40.68
N THR A 10 -8.00 -22.87 -40.96
CA THR A 10 -8.40 -22.19 -42.21
C THR A 10 -7.16 -21.83 -43.03
N SER A 11 -7.17 -22.30 -44.27
CA SER A 11 -6.15 -22.13 -45.32
C SER A 11 -6.20 -20.73 -45.95
N PRO A 12 -5.09 -20.23 -46.54
CA PRO A 12 -5.01 -18.90 -47.16
C PRO A 12 -5.30 -18.97 -48.67
N ASP A 13 -6.30 -18.24 -49.17
CA ASP A 13 -6.44 -17.88 -50.61
C ASP A 13 -7.50 -16.77 -50.85
N THR A 14 -7.04 -15.50 -50.93
CA THR A 14 -7.53 -14.32 -51.73
C THR A 14 -8.97 -13.75 -51.64
N PRO A 15 -9.23 -12.45 -52.03
CA PRO A 15 -8.39 -11.24 -52.01
C PRO A 15 -9.08 -10.00 -51.36
N ALA A 16 -8.30 -8.93 -51.18
CA ALA A 16 -8.63 -7.67 -50.53
C ALA A 16 -9.80 -6.87 -51.14
N MET A 17 -10.62 -6.26 -50.29
CA MET A 17 -11.37 -5.02 -50.58
C MET A 17 -11.31 -4.09 -49.37
N TYR A 18 -10.64 -2.95 -49.53
CA TYR A 18 -10.60 -1.86 -48.56
C TYR A 18 -11.95 -1.13 -48.50
N THR A 19 -12.42 -0.77 -47.30
CA THR A 19 -13.06 0.53 -46.97
C THR A 19 -13.21 0.67 -45.44
N PRO A 20 -13.31 1.92 -44.92
CA PRO A 20 -12.83 2.29 -43.60
C PRO A 20 -13.93 2.26 -42.54
N ASN A 21 -13.76 1.42 -41.52
CA ASN A 21 -14.31 1.56 -40.17
C ASN A 21 -13.84 0.34 -39.37
N ARG A 22 -12.65 0.44 -38.75
CA ARG A 22 -12.21 -0.58 -37.80
C ARG A 22 -12.78 -0.24 -36.43
N VAL A 23 -13.87 -0.91 -36.06
CA VAL A 23 -14.14 -1.23 -34.66
C VAL A 23 -13.40 -2.54 -34.42
N LEU A 24 -12.35 -2.51 -33.61
CA LEU A 24 -11.67 -3.71 -33.14
C LEU A 24 -12.55 -4.29 -32.01
N SER A 25 -13.45 -5.21 -32.35
CA SER A 25 -14.25 -5.91 -31.34
C SER A 25 -13.41 -7.04 -30.74
N LEU A 26 -12.76 -6.77 -29.60
CA LEU A 26 -12.13 -7.79 -28.76
C LEU A 26 -13.22 -8.43 -27.89
N CYS A 27 -13.91 -9.44 -28.41
CA CYS A 27 -14.81 -10.27 -27.60
C CYS A 27 -13.99 -11.35 -26.88
N MET A 28 -13.56 -11.09 -25.64
CA MET A 28 -13.10 -12.15 -24.75
C MET A 28 -14.33 -12.91 -24.22
N LEU A 29 -14.52 -14.14 -24.70
CA LEU A 29 -15.42 -15.12 -24.10
C LEU A 29 -14.81 -15.59 -22.77
N LEU A 30 -15.18 -14.92 -21.69
CA LEU A 30 -14.79 -15.32 -20.34
C LEU A 30 -15.56 -16.57 -19.91
N ALA A 31 -14.82 -17.63 -19.60
CA ALA A 31 -15.35 -18.86 -19.01
C ALA A 31 -15.91 -18.59 -17.58
N PRO A 32 -16.92 -19.35 -17.12
CA PRO A 32 -17.63 -19.11 -15.85
C PRO A 32 -16.82 -19.34 -14.55
N HIS A 33 -15.49 -19.36 -14.61
CA HIS A 33 -14.63 -19.50 -13.42
C HIS A 33 -14.25 -18.17 -12.75
N LEU A 34 -14.65 -17.02 -13.31
CA LEU A 34 -14.42 -15.68 -12.72
C LEU A 34 -15.31 -15.34 -11.51
N ALA A 35 -16.21 -16.24 -11.07
CA ALA A 35 -17.13 -15.99 -9.96
C ALA A 35 -16.55 -16.23 -8.55
N THR A 36 -15.23 -16.16 -8.34
CA THR A 36 -14.64 -16.17 -6.99
C THR A 36 -13.79 -14.92 -6.74
N PHE A 37 -14.49 -13.80 -6.71
CA PHE A 37 -14.03 -12.58 -6.05
C PHE A 37 -14.18 -12.73 -4.53
N THR A 38 -13.07 -12.44 -3.83
CA THR A 38 -12.91 -12.12 -2.39
C THR A 38 -13.58 -12.99 -1.33
N TYR A 39 -12.80 -13.86 -0.68
CA TYR A 39 -13.07 -14.38 0.68
C TYR A 39 -11.77 -14.61 1.47
N ALA A 40 -11.69 -14.00 2.67
CA ALA A 40 -10.98 -14.38 3.93
C ALA A 40 -10.56 -13.09 4.71
N ALA A 41 -11.39 -12.51 5.60
CA ALA A 41 -11.62 -12.78 7.06
C ALA A 41 -10.47 -12.29 7.99
N ALA A 42 -10.66 -11.46 9.02
CA ALA A 42 -11.83 -11.19 9.87
C ALA A 42 -12.10 -9.68 10.14
N TYR A 43 -12.82 -9.04 9.22
CA TYR A 43 -13.92 -8.09 9.46
C TYR A 43 -14.91 -8.37 8.31
N LEU A 44 -16.08 -8.93 8.62
CA LEU A 44 -17.08 -9.36 7.62
C LEU A 44 -17.94 -8.17 7.21
N ILE A 45 -17.91 -7.75 5.93
CA ILE A 45 -18.85 -6.77 5.35
C ILE A 45 -19.36 -7.30 3.99
N PRO A 46 -20.69 -7.25 3.74
CA PRO A 46 -21.29 -7.73 2.50
C PRO A 46 -21.09 -6.72 1.36
N SER A 47 -20.63 -7.18 0.20
CA SER A 47 -20.51 -6.36 -1.01
C SER A 47 -21.85 -6.22 -1.73
N THR A 48 -22.33 -4.99 -1.94
CA THR A 48 -23.37 -4.69 -2.93
C THR A 48 -22.76 -4.67 -4.33
N ALA A 49 -23.15 -5.63 -5.18
CA ALA A 49 -22.83 -5.60 -6.60
C ALA A 49 -23.68 -4.53 -7.31
N VAL A 50 -23.03 -3.63 -8.05
CA VAL A 50 -23.70 -2.71 -8.98
C VAL A 50 -23.78 -3.38 -10.35
N ALA A 51 -24.94 -3.90 -10.72
CA ALA A 51 -25.21 -4.34 -12.08
C ALA A 51 -25.78 -3.17 -12.89
N GLY A 52 -25.01 -2.63 -13.83
CA GLY A 52 -25.48 -1.67 -14.82
C GLY A 52 -25.94 -2.38 -16.08
N LEU A 53 -27.21 -2.20 -16.47
CA LEU A 53 -27.76 -2.72 -17.72
C LEU A 53 -27.65 -1.64 -18.81
N PHE A 54 -26.82 -1.83 -19.83
CA PHE A 54 -26.81 -0.98 -21.02
C PHE A 54 -27.91 -1.42 -21.98
N VAL A 55 -28.97 -0.61 -22.08
CA VAL A 55 -30.00 -0.77 -23.12
C VAL A 55 -29.78 0.32 -24.16
N SER A 56 -29.37 -0.07 -25.37
CA SER A 56 -29.41 0.83 -26.53
C SER A 56 -30.79 0.74 -27.20
N PRO A 57 -31.53 1.85 -27.37
CA PRO A 57 -32.72 1.85 -28.19
C PRO A 57 -32.34 2.03 -29.67
N ASN A 58 -32.66 1.03 -30.48
CA ASN A 58 -32.64 1.16 -31.94
C ASN A 58 -33.71 2.18 -32.39
N ASN A 59 -33.29 3.28 -33.05
CA ASN A 59 -33.79 3.70 -34.37
C ASN A 59 -33.22 5.07 -34.83
N VAL A 60 -32.45 5.01 -35.92
CA VAL A 60 -32.42 5.84 -37.15
C VAL A 60 -32.78 7.35 -37.10
N LEU A 61 -31.77 8.15 -37.49
CA LEU A 61 -31.70 9.45 -38.21
C LEU A 61 -32.37 10.72 -37.64
N GLN A 62 -31.52 11.68 -37.19
CA GLN A 62 -31.25 12.97 -37.84
C GLN A 62 -30.32 13.83 -36.97
N ALA A 63 -29.24 14.36 -37.55
CA ALA A 63 -28.47 15.49 -36.99
C ALA A 63 -29.23 16.80 -37.31
N PRO A 64 -29.15 17.87 -36.49
CA PRO A 64 -27.87 18.48 -36.12
C PRO A 64 -27.72 18.88 -34.65
N GLN A 65 -26.45 18.95 -34.21
CA GLN A 65 -25.93 19.60 -33.00
C GLN A 65 -26.84 19.63 -31.76
N ARG A 66 -26.63 18.68 -30.84
CA ARG A 66 -26.89 18.91 -29.42
C ARG A 66 -25.80 18.28 -28.56
N THR A 67 -25.17 19.13 -27.76
CA THR A 67 -24.37 18.76 -26.58
C THR A 67 -25.14 17.73 -25.77
N VAL A 68 -24.60 16.52 -25.63
CA VAL A 68 -25.15 15.54 -24.67
C VAL A 68 -24.59 15.93 -23.30
N GLY A 69 -25.37 16.71 -22.55
CA GLY A 69 -25.10 16.97 -21.14
C GLY A 69 -25.34 15.70 -20.35
N MET A 70 -24.28 15.18 -19.71
CA MET A 70 -24.41 14.13 -18.71
C MET A 70 -24.89 14.78 -17.41
N THR A 71 -26.15 14.58 -17.02
CA THR A 71 -26.61 14.98 -15.68
C THR A 71 -26.44 13.77 -14.75
N MET A 72 -25.32 13.72 -14.06
CA MET A 72 -25.19 12.90 -12.87
C MET A 72 -25.92 13.60 -11.72
N LYS A 73 -27.04 13.06 -11.28
CA LYS A 73 -27.55 13.38 -9.94
C LYS A 73 -26.78 12.52 -8.93
N ALA A 74 -25.73 13.11 -8.36
CA ALA A 74 -25.22 12.63 -7.09
C ALA A 74 -26.27 12.93 -6.03
N THR A 75 -26.94 11.90 -5.50
CA THR A 75 -27.69 12.05 -4.26
C THR A 75 -26.65 12.15 -3.15
N ARG A 76 -26.36 13.37 -2.69
CA ARG A 76 -25.63 13.62 -1.45
C ARG A 76 -26.44 13.01 -0.31
N VAL A 77 -25.91 11.98 0.32
CA VAL A 77 -26.10 11.82 1.77
C VAL A 77 -24.91 12.52 2.41
N LEU A 78 -25.07 13.82 2.64
CA LEU A 78 -24.26 14.54 3.62
C LEU A 78 -25.17 14.73 4.82
N GLU A 79 -24.84 14.10 5.94
CA GLU A 79 -24.87 14.85 7.18
C GLU A 79 -23.44 15.17 7.58
N THR A 80 -23.22 16.48 7.59
CA THR A 80 -22.04 17.22 7.97
C THR A 80 -21.81 17.07 9.48
N ALA A 81 -20.62 16.63 9.89
CA ALA A 81 -20.14 16.90 11.24
C ALA A 81 -18.60 16.95 11.27
N VAL A 82 -18.03 18.05 10.79
CA VAL A 82 -16.68 18.46 11.19
C VAL A 82 -16.72 19.92 11.63
N ARG A 83 -16.49 20.10 12.94
CA ARG A 83 -15.90 21.24 13.65
C ARG A 83 -16.48 22.64 13.39
N ASN A 84 -17.13 23.18 14.42
CA ASN A 84 -16.86 24.51 14.98
C ASN A 84 -17.28 24.51 16.46
N TYR A 85 -16.32 24.46 17.37
CA TYR A 85 -16.55 24.70 18.80
C TYR A 85 -15.49 25.71 19.28
N VAL A 86 -15.74 26.98 19.00
CA VAL A 86 -15.23 28.11 19.77
C VAL A 86 -16.35 29.15 19.80
N GLU A 87 -16.68 29.59 21.01
CA GLU A 87 -17.51 30.77 21.36
C GLU A 87 -19.01 30.74 21.01
N THR A 88 -19.83 30.38 22.00
CA THR A 88 -20.76 31.30 22.70
C THR A 88 -21.73 30.47 23.55
N ALA A 89 -21.67 30.64 24.87
CA ALA A 89 -22.68 30.13 25.79
C ALA A 89 -23.84 31.13 25.87
N PRO A 90 -25.12 30.69 25.81
CA PRO A 90 -26.22 31.44 26.37
C PRO A 90 -26.65 30.85 27.71
N ALA A 91 -27.03 31.75 28.62
CA ALA A 91 -27.54 31.47 29.95
C ALA A 91 -28.86 30.69 29.93
N PHE A 92 -29.02 29.78 30.90
CA PHE A 92 -30.27 29.09 31.18
C PHE A 92 -31.15 29.95 32.10
N GLU A 93 -32.40 30.20 31.68
CA GLU A 93 -33.53 30.55 32.56
C GLU A 93 -34.47 29.33 32.65
N ASP A 94 -35.04 29.13 33.84
CA ASP A 94 -35.88 28.00 34.26
C ASP A 94 -37.22 27.87 33.51
N ALA A 95 -37.65 26.63 33.24
CA ALA A 95 -39.07 26.26 33.18
C ALA A 95 -39.31 24.73 33.29
N ASP A 96 -39.85 24.35 34.45
CA ASP A 96 -40.82 23.29 34.81
C ASP A 96 -40.89 21.89 34.15
N GLU A 97 -41.07 20.92 35.06
CA GLU A 97 -41.35 19.48 34.89
C GLU A 97 -42.67 19.17 34.17
N ALA A 98 -42.67 18.18 33.26
CA ALA A 98 -43.78 17.23 33.10
C ALA A 98 -43.43 15.98 32.25
N GLN A 99 -43.41 14.82 32.93
CA GLN A 99 -43.76 13.46 32.49
C GLN A 99 -43.09 12.80 31.26
N ALA A 100 -42.24 11.82 31.58
CA ALA A 100 -41.65 10.81 30.68
C ALA A 100 -42.66 9.78 30.16
N PRO A 101 -42.36 9.21 28.97
CA PRO A 101 -42.48 7.77 28.81
C PRO A 101 -41.26 7.10 28.12
N ALA A 102 -41.03 5.85 28.50
CA ALA A 102 -40.18 4.81 27.90
C ALA A 102 -38.65 5.00 27.99
N ALA A 103 -38.05 4.16 28.84
CA ALA A 103 -36.62 3.92 28.93
C ALA A 103 -36.06 3.47 27.57
N ALA A 104 -35.48 4.42 26.83
CA ALA A 104 -34.52 4.09 25.79
C ALA A 104 -33.26 3.54 26.48
N ASN A 105 -32.78 2.38 26.04
CA ASN A 105 -31.57 1.69 26.52
C ASN A 105 -30.45 2.69 26.85
N ALA A 106 -30.28 2.98 28.14
CA ALA A 106 -29.29 3.95 28.61
C ALA A 106 -27.89 3.32 28.50
N ARG A 107 -27.26 3.47 27.34
CA ARG A 107 -25.83 3.15 27.18
C ARG A 107 -25.03 4.20 27.94
N SER A 108 -24.32 3.78 28.99
CA SER A 108 -23.36 4.65 29.67
C SER A 108 -22.03 4.58 28.96
N THR A 109 -21.56 5.69 28.41
CA THR A 109 -20.21 5.80 27.82
C THR A 109 -19.21 6.20 28.89
N GLY A 110 -18.25 5.32 29.17
CA GLY A 110 -17.15 5.55 30.10
C GLY A 110 -15.86 5.97 29.39
N MET A 111 -15.11 6.87 30.02
CA MET A 111 -13.70 7.14 29.74
C MET A 111 -12.83 6.09 30.44
N LEU A 112 -11.68 5.77 29.85
CA LEU A 112 -10.66 4.96 30.51
C LEU A 112 -9.53 5.87 31.00
N VAL A 113 -9.18 5.74 32.28
CA VAL A 113 -8.10 6.49 32.91
C VAL A 113 -7.08 5.53 33.51
N PHE A 114 -5.81 5.65 33.12
CA PHE A 114 -4.72 4.87 33.68
C PHE A 114 -4.14 5.57 34.90
N LYS A 115 -4.16 4.88 36.04
CA LYS A 115 -3.57 5.33 37.29
C LYS A 115 -3.23 4.13 38.17
N GLU A 116 -2.09 4.20 38.87
CA GLU A 116 -1.60 3.13 39.76
C GLU A 116 -1.54 1.76 39.06
N ASP A 117 -0.91 1.74 37.87
CA ASP A 117 -0.70 0.54 37.05
C ASP A 117 -1.96 -0.19 36.55
N MET A 118 -3.13 0.47 36.61
CA MET A 118 -4.41 -0.11 36.18
C MET A 118 -5.27 0.90 35.38
N TRP A 119 -6.15 0.37 34.53
CA TRP A 119 -7.16 1.16 33.81
C TRP A 119 -8.48 1.17 34.57
N HIS A 120 -9.04 2.37 34.76
CA HIS A 120 -10.31 2.61 35.43
C HIS A 120 -11.34 3.13 34.43
N SER A 121 -12.54 2.54 34.41
CA SER A 121 -13.67 3.06 33.61
C SER A 121 -14.49 4.02 34.46
N THR A 122 -14.68 5.25 33.99
CA THR A 122 -15.47 6.27 34.70
C THR A 122 -16.26 7.16 33.75
N SER A 123 -17.45 7.60 34.16
CA SER A 123 -18.26 8.57 33.40
C SER A 123 -17.80 10.03 33.59
N SER A 124 -17.03 10.31 34.65
CA SER A 124 -16.44 11.63 34.93
C SER A 124 -15.11 11.51 35.70
N LEU A 125 -14.23 12.52 35.58
CA LEU A 125 -12.96 12.54 36.32
C LEU A 125 -13.24 12.81 37.80
N THR A 126 -13.10 11.78 38.64
CA THR A 126 -13.14 11.90 40.10
C THR A 126 -11.83 12.52 40.61
N PRO A 127 -11.80 13.11 41.83
CA PRO A 127 -10.57 13.63 42.43
C PRO A 127 -9.43 12.60 42.47
N ASP A 128 -9.78 11.33 42.63
CA ASP A 128 -8.82 10.23 42.68
C ASP A 128 -8.25 9.84 41.31
N LEU A 129 -8.81 10.33 40.20
CA LEU A 129 -8.40 10.01 38.82
C LEU A 129 -7.99 11.25 38.02
N VAL A 130 -8.05 12.45 38.60
CA VAL A 130 -7.86 13.73 37.89
C VAL A 130 -6.46 13.92 37.29
N ASP A 131 -5.47 13.25 37.83
CA ASP A 131 -4.06 13.23 37.43
C ASP A 131 -3.67 11.98 36.62
N GLY A 132 -4.64 11.10 36.32
CA GLY A 132 -4.41 9.89 35.53
C GLY A 132 -4.33 10.16 34.02
N GLU A 133 -3.71 9.24 33.28
CA GLU A 133 -3.61 9.32 31.82
C GLU A 133 -4.92 8.87 31.17
N ILE A 134 -5.54 9.73 30.37
CA ILE A 134 -6.81 9.44 29.72
C ILE A 134 -6.54 8.72 28.40
N SER A 135 -7.13 7.53 28.21
CA SER A 135 -7.08 6.81 26.94
C SER A 135 -7.89 7.53 25.87
N ASP A 136 -7.53 7.39 24.59
CA ASP A 136 -8.43 7.70 23.47
C ASP A 136 -9.50 6.61 23.24
N ALA A 137 -9.31 5.43 23.83
CA ALA A 137 -10.32 4.38 23.78
C ALA A 137 -11.53 4.71 24.67
N ARG A 138 -12.71 4.25 24.26
CA ARG A 138 -13.98 4.42 24.96
C ARG A 138 -14.63 3.06 25.13
N ILE A 139 -15.27 2.85 26.27
CA ILE A 139 -16.10 1.68 26.52
C ILE A 139 -17.51 2.18 26.83
N SER A 140 -18.50 1.65 26.13
CA SER A 140 -19.90 1.80 26.50
C SER A 140 -20.47 0.44 26.87
N HIS A 141 -21.48 0.41 27.71
CA HIS A 141 -22.18 -0.82 28.03
C HIS A 141 -23.63 -0.55 28.39
N GLY A 142 -24.48 -1.57 28.25
CA GLY A 142 -25.90 -1.45 28.59
C GLY A 142 -26.67 -2.75 28.41
N SER A 143 -27.92 -2.74 28.86
CA SER A 143 -28.86 -3.83 28.60
C SER A 143 -29.24 -3.88 27.12
N ALA A 144 -29.28 -5.09 26.57
CA ALA A 144 -29.81 -5.44 25.26
C ALA A 144 -31.04 -6.36 25.43
N ASP A 145 -31.78 -6.60 24.35
CA ASP A 145 -33.06 -7.34 24.40
C ASP A 145 -32.95 -8.75 25.00
N ASP A 146 -31.78 -9.38 24.91
CA ASP A 146 -31.49 -10.74 25.40
C ASP A 146 -30.30 -10.82 26.38
N GLY A 147 -29.75 -9.68 26.83
CA GLY A 147 -28.58 -9.72 27.69
C GLY A 147 -27.95 -8.36 28.03
N PHE A 148 -26.64 -8.38 28.22
CA PHE A 148 -25.83 -7.21 28.52
C PHE A 148 -24.71 -7.10 27.48
N GLU A 149 -24.53 -5.92 26.94
CA GLU A 149 -23.61 -5.63 25.84
C GLU A 149 -22.51 -4.67 26.30
N TRP A 150 -21.30 -4.90 25.79
CA TRP A 150 -20.19 -3.97 25.87
C TRP A 150 -19.77 -3.59 24.46
N GLU A 151 -19.54 -2.31 24.24
CA GLU A 151 -19.02 -1.75 23.01
C GLU A 151 -17.70 -1.06 23.32
N VAL A 152 -16.66 -1.36 22.54
CA VAL A 152 -15.32 -0.77 22.70
C VAL A 152 -14.94 -0.06 21.42
N THR A 153 -14.64 1.23 21.53
CA THR A 153 -14.09 2.04 20.46
C THR A 153 -12.65 2.36 20.79
N SER A 154 -11.69 1.92 19.96
CA SER A 154 -10.26 2.16 20.18
C SER A 154 -9.62 2.67 18.89
N PRO A 155 -9.15 3.93 18.84
CA PRO A 155 -8.44 4.43 17.68
C PRO A 155 -7.04 3.81 17.60
N ILE A 156 -6.62 3.42 16.40
CA ILE A 156 -5.27 2.93 16.13
C ILE A 156 -4.57 3.93 15.21
N THR A 157 -3.54 4.60 15.73
CA THR A 157 -2.73 5.54 14.94
C THR A 157 -1.45 4.87 14.44
N PHE A 158 -1.22 4.94 13.14
CA PHE A 158 0.05 4.55 12.53
C PHE A 158 0.80 5.79 12.04
N SER A 159 2.11 5.82 12.30
CA SER A 159 3.01 6.87 11.82
C SER A 159 4.29 6.22 11.34
N TYR A 160 4.57 6.36 10.05
CA TYR A 160 5.77 5.89 9.38
C TYR A 160 6.45 7.04 8.64
N ARG A 161 7.70 6.83 8.23
CA ARG A 161 8.50 7.82 7.50
C ARG A 161 8.95 7.26 6.18
N VAL A 162 8.73 8.02 5.11
CA VAL A 162 9.38 7.81 3.81
C VAL A 162 10.46 8.87 3.70
N ARG A 163 11.72 8.47 3.54
CA ARG A 163 12.87 9.37 3.59
C ARG A 163 13.79 9.13 2.42
N GLU A 164 13.98 10.15 1.60
CA GLU A 164 15.08 10.17 0.62
C GLU A 164 16.43 10.23 1.33
N ALA A 165 17.38 9.47 0.81
CA ALA A 165 18.75 9.41 1.28
C ALA A 165 19.69 9.27 0.09
N SER A 166 20.97 9.51 0.32
CA SER A 166 22.03 9.20 -0.63
C SER A 166 23.04 8.33 0.08
N ASN A 167 23.46 7.26 -0.58
CA ASN A 167 24.47 6.34 -0.07
C ASN A 167 24.08 5.71 1.28
N VAL A 168 22.92 5.06 1.35
CA VAL A 168 22.40 4.46 2.60
C VAL A 168 23.34 3.43 3.22
N LEU A 169 24.22 2.84 2.41
CA LEU A 169 25.25 1.88 2.83
C LEU A 169 26.62 2.54 3.11
N ASP A 170 26.67 3.86 3.36
CA ASP A 170 27.88 4.54 3.85
C ASP A 170 28.22 4.07 5.27
N PRO A 171 29.39 3.48 5.54
CA PRO A 171 29.78 3.04 6.88
C PRO A 171 29.79 4.14 7.95
N ASN A 172 29.79 5.42 7.56
CA ASN A 172 29.73 6.57 8.47
C ASN A 172 28.30 7.09 8.72
N SER A 173 27.29 6.49 8.09
CA SER A 173 25.90 6.91 8.20
C SER A 173 25.13 6.05 9.19
N ASP A 174 24.62 6.66 10.26
CA ASP A 174 23.76 6.02 11.25
C ASP A 174 22.32 5.76 10.75
N LEU A 175 21.98 6.14 9.52
CA LEU A 175 20.59 6.21 9.04
C LEU A 175 19.88 4.86 9.04
N LEU A 176 20.49 3.80 8.52
CA LEU A 176 19.84 2.50 8.42
C LEU A 176 19.71 1.82 9.79
N ILE A 177 20.61 2.13 10.74
CA ILE A 177 20.57 1.57 12.09
C ILE A 177 19.58 2.32 13.00
N TYR A 178 19.65 3.65 13.02
CA TYR A 178 18.96 4.48 14.02
C TYR A 178 17.91 5.43 13.44
N GLY A 179 17.78 5.53 12.10
CA GLY A 179 16.90 6.50 11.45
C GLY A 179 15.43 6.40 11.87
N HIS A 180 14.97 5.20 12.22
CA HIS A 180 13.60 4.91 12.63
C HIS A 180 13.26 5.33 14.07
N ILE A 181 14.26 5.59 14.92
CA ILE A 181 14.10 6.02 16.31
C ILE A 181 13.51 7.44 16.37
N LYS A 182 12.60 7.70 17.32
CA LYS A 182 11.85 8.97 17.39
C LYS A 182 12.27 9.87 18.57
N SER A 183 12.82 9.31 19.65
CA SER A 183 13.20 10.07 20.85
C SER A 183 14.66 9.85 21.26
N GLN A 184 15.21 10.77 22.05
CA GLN A 184 16.58 10.67 22.57
C GLN A 184 16.71 9.57 23.63
N GLU A 185 15.67 9.35 24.43
CA GLU A 185 15.62 8.29 25.44
C GLU A 185 15.66 6.91 24.77
N GLU A 186 14.86 6.73 23.72
CA GLU A 186 14.87 5.50 22.91
C GLU A 186 16.23 5.29 22.25
N LEU A 187 16.83 6.34 21.70
CA LEU A 187 18.16 6.27 21.11
C LEU A 187 19.23 5.85 22.12
N ALA A 188 19.20 6.42 23.32
CA ALA A 188 20.12 6.06 24.40
C ALA A 188 19.93 4.60 24.84
N LEU A 189 18.68 4.14 24.98
CA LEU A 189 18.36 2.75 25.31
C LEU A 189 18.92 1.80 24.25
N VAL A 190 18.66 2.09 22.96
CA VAL A 190 19.09 1.25 21.84
C VAL A 190 20.61 1.23 21.72
N LYS A 191 21.29 2.36 21.92
CA LYS A 191 22.78 2.44 21.93
C LYS A 191 23.42 1.73 23.12
N SER A 192 22.69 1.49 24.22
CA SER A 192 23.23 0.85 25.43
C SER A 192 23.36 -0.68 25.33
N ARG A 193 22.86 -1.28 24.25
CA ARG A 193 22.78 -2.74 24.07
C ARG A 193 23.35 -3.18 22.73
N THR A 194 23.69 -4.47 22.61
CA THR A 194 24.03 -5.07 21.32
C THR A 194 22.79 -5.12 20.44
N LEU A 195 22.90 -4.57 19.22
CA LEU A 195 21.81 -4.58 18.26
C LEU A 195 21.80 -5.86 17.46
N LYS A 196 20.62 -6.47 17.33
CA LYS A 196 20.40 -7.63 16.47
C LYS A 196 19.58 -7.22 15.27
N ARG A 197 19.93 -7.67 14.07
CA ARG A 197 19.14 -7.42 12.86
C ARG A 197 19.03 -8.69 12.04
N VAL A 198 17.81 -9.02 11.60
CA VAL A 198 17.63 -9.88 10.43
C VAL A 198 17.59 -8.96 9.21
N VAL A 199 18.48 -9.20 8.26
CA VAL A 199 18.62 -8.40 7.04
C VAL A 199 18.35 -9.32 5.86
N VAL A 200 17.22 -9.11 5.19
CA VAL A 200 16.80 -9.85 4.01
C VAL A 200 17.21 -9.04 2.78
N VAL A 201 18.01 -9.65 1.92
CA VAL A 201 18.56 -9.02 0.72
C VAL A 201 18.20 -9.87 -0.49
N ASP A 202 17.71 -9.22 -1.54
CA ASP A 202 17.54 -9.86 -2.84
C ASP A 202 18.88 -10.40 -3.37
N GLU A 203 18.90 -11.59 -3.97
CA GLU A 203 20.14 -12.21 -4.44
C GLU A 203 20.92 -11.40 -5.48
N GLN A 204 20.25 -10.64 -6.36
CA GLN A 204 20.91 -9.84 -7.39
C GLN A 204 21.49 -8.57 -6.77
N VAL A 205 20.74 -7.96 -5.85
CA VAL A 205 21.24 -6.86 -5.02
C VAL A 205 22.46 -7.31 -4.24
N PHE A 206 22.44 -8.50 -3.66
CA PHE A 206 23.55 -9.03 -2.90
C PHE A 206 24.81 -9.26 -3.75
N LYS A 207 24.65 -9.76 -4.99
CA LYS A 207 25.77 -9.90 -5.94
C LYS A 207 26.46 -8.56 -6.23
N LEU A 208 25.69 -7.47 -6.28
CA LEU A 208 26.20 -6.13 -6.62
C LEU A 208 26.73 -5.36 -5.40
N TYR A 209 26.07 -5.50 -4.24
CA TYR A 209 26.27 -4.64 -3.08
C TYR A 209 26.62 -5.40 -1.78
N GLY A 210 26.77 -6.72 -1.83
CA GLY A 210 26.95 -7.57 -0.64
C GLY A 210 28.13 -7.16 0.24
N ASP A 211 29.26 -6.79 -0.36
CA ASP A 211 30.45 -6.34 0.40
C ASP A 211 30.20 -5.01 1.12
N ARG A 212 29.46 -4.10 0.49
CA ARG A 212 29.06 -2.82 1.10
C ARG A 212 28.07 -3.03 2.23
N ILE A 213 27.11 -3.95 2.06
CA ILE A 213 26.14 -4.33 3.10
C ILE A 213 26.88 -4.88 4.31
N ARG A 214 27.78 -5.87 4.13
CA ARG A 214 28.57 -6.42 5.24
C ARG A 214 29.40 -5.35 5.94
N THR A 215 30.16 -4.58 5.16
CA THR A 215 31.01 -3.51 5.68
C THR A 215 30.21 -2.50 6.51
N TYR A 216 29.00 -2.14 6.05
CA TYR A 216 28.11 -1.23 6.77
C TYR A 216 27.69 -1.81 8.13
N PHE A 217 27.20 -3.05 8.19
CA PHE A 217 26.75 -3.64 9.46
C PHE A 217 27.92 -3.94 10.41
N ASP A 218 29.07 -4.36 9.88
CA ASP A 218 30.29 -4.61 10.63
C ASP A 218 30.82 -3.30 11.28
N SER A 219 30.82 -2.18 10.54
CA SER A 219 31.29 -0.89 11.07
C SER A 219 30.43 -0.35 12.21
N HIS A 220 29.16 -0.76 12.29
CA HIS A 220 28.24 -0.36 13.34
C HIS A 220 28.16 -1.38 14.50
N GLY A 221 28.93 -2.48 14.44
CA GLY A 221 28.94 -3.50 15.50
C GLY A 221 27.59 -4.19 15.70
N VAL A 222 26.80 -4.34 14.64
CA VAL A 222 25.47 -4.97 14.68
C VAL A 222 25.61 -6.47 14.53
N ASP A 223 24.99 -7.24 15.42
CA ASP A 223 24.84 -8.68 15.28
C ASP A 223 23.80 -9.00 14.20
N MET A 224 24.28 -9.25 12.98
CA MET A 224 23.46 -9.40 11.78
C MET A 224 23.26 -10.87 11.40
N LYS A 225 22.00 -11.28 11.26
CA LYS A 225 21.59 -12.44 10.48
C LYS A 225 21.25 -12.01 9.06
N LEU A 226 22.16 -12.24 8.13
CA LEU A 226 21.96 -11.98 6.71
C LEU A 226 21.22 -13.15 6.04
N MET A 227 20.13 -12.84 5.35
CA MET A 227 19.39 -13.77 4.48
C MET A 227 19.47 -13.26 3.05
N VAL A 228 20.03 -14.06 2.15
CA VAL A 228 20.09 -13.76 0.72
C VAL A 228 19.06 -14.65 0.04
N LEU A 229 17.97 -14.06 -0.45
CA LEU A 229 16.82 -14.80 -0.96
C LEU A 229 16.52 -14.46 -2.43
N PRO A 230 16.02 -15.43 -3.22
CA PRO A 230 15.58 -15.19 -4.59
C PRO A 230 14.21 -14.51 -4.61
N THR A 231 14.17 -13.18 -4.41
CA THR A 231 12.91 -12.43 -4.26
C THR A 231 12.24 -12.15 -5.61
N THR A 232 11.79 -13.21 -6.28
CA THR A 232 11.07 -13.14 -7.56
C THR A 232 9.59 -13.43 -7.39
N GLU A 233 8.77 -13.01 -8.34
CA GLU A 233 7.32 -13.18 -8.29
C GLU A 233 6.90 -14.68 -8.22
N GLU A 234 7.70 -15.56 -8.81
CA GLU A 234 7.55 -17.03 -8.78
C GLU A 234 7.74 -17.61 -7.37
N HIS A 235 8.55 -16.97 -6.53
CA HIS A 235 8.84 -17.39 -5.16
C HIS A 235 8.14 -16.50 -4.12
N LYS A 236 7.20 -15.66 -4.57
CA LYS A 236 6.44 -14.77 -3.70
C LYS A 236 5.29 -15.53 -3.04
N ASP A 237 5.64 -16.39 -2.09
CA ASP A 237 4.72 -17.33 -1.45
C ASP A 237 4.87 -17.37 0.09
N MET A 238 4.03 -18.18 0.73
CA MET A 238 4.05 -18.36 2.18
C MET A 238 5.29 -19.09 2.69
N ASP A 239 5.97 -19.89 1.88
CA ASP A 239 7.14 -20.64 2.34
C ASP A 239 8.30 -19.68 2.63
N MET A 240 8.50 -18.68 1.76
CA MET A 240 9.50 -17.63 2.00
C MET A 240 9.17 -16.76 3.22
N VAL A 241 7.89 -16.48 3.46
CA VAL A 241 7.42 -15.79 4.67
C VAL A 241 7.79 -16.57 5.93
N LEU A 242 7.57 -17.89 5.92
CA LEU A 242 7.89 -18.77 7.04
C LEU A 242 9.40 -18.92 7.26
N GLU A 243 10.20 -18.91 6.19
CA GLU A 243 11.66 -18.91 6.27
C GLU A 243 12.19 -17.67 7.00
N ILE A 244 11.67 -16.49 6.65
CA ILE A 244 12.01 -15.23 7.32
C ILE A 244 11.57 -15.26 8.79
N ALA A 245 10.35 -15.71 9.07
CA ALA A 245 9.86 -15.84 10.45
C ALA A 245 10.74 -16.76 11.31
N LYS A 246 11.24 -17.86 10.73
CA LYS A 246 12.20 -18.76 11.38
C LYS A 246 13.52 -18.07 11.69
N ALA A 247 14.07 -17.29 10.75
CA ALA A 247 15.31 -16.55 10.99
C ALA A 247 15.16 -15.47 12.08
N ILE A 248 14.01 -14.80 12.14
CA ILE A 248 13.66 -13.84 13.21
C ILE A 248 13.66 -14.52 14.58
N ASP A 249 13.09 -15.72 14.66
CA ASP A 249 13.04 -16.52 15.89
C ASP A 249 14.42 -16.98 16.34
N GLU A 250 15.18 -17.61 15.44
CA GLU A 250 16.51 -18.16 15.71
C GLU A 250 17.52 -17.07 16.10
N HIS A 251 17.42 -15.88 15.50
CA HIS A 251 18.33 -14.76 15.82
C HIS A 251 17.97 -14.09 17.15
N GLY A 252 16.69 -14.16 17.55
CA GLY A 252 16.20 -13.58 18.79
C GLY A 252 16.17 -12.05 18.75
N VAL A 253 15.60 -11.47 17.70
CA VAL A 253 15.43 -10.01 17.62
C VAL A 253 14.45 -9.50 18.68
N ASP A 254 14.71 -8.30 19.19
CA ASP A 254 13.81 -7.60 20.09
C ASP A 254 12.44 -7.35 19.45
N ARG A 255 11.39 -7.35 20.27
CA ARG A 255 10.01 -7.18 19.82
C ARG A 255 9.73 -5.82 19.17
N ARG A 256 10.46 -4.75 19.53
CA ARG A 256 10.17 -3.36 19.10
C ARG A 256 11.40 -2.58 18.65
N TYR A 257 12.58 -2.88 19.18
CA TYR A 257 13.77 -2.06 18.96
C TYR A 257 14.75 -2.63 17.92
N ASP A 258 14.49 -3.84 17.43
CA ASP A 258 15.29 -4.52 16.41
C ASP A 258 14.47 -4.78 15.14
N PRO A 259 14.27 -3.77 14.27
CA PRO A 259 13.52 -3.97 13.05
C PRO A 259 14.21 -4.96 12.10
N VAL A 260 13.39 -5.73 11.38
CA VAL A 260 13.84 -6.51 10.22
C VAL A 260 14.12 -5.54 9.07
N ILE A 261 15.16 -5.77 8.27
CA ILE A 261 15.53 -4.88 7.17
C ILE A 261 15.35 -5.62 5.84
N ALA A 262 14.56 -5.05 4.93
CA ALA A 262 14.37 -5.53 3.57
C ALA A 262 15.16 -4.66 2.59
N ILE A 263 16.11 -5.23 1.85
CA ILE A 263 16.90 -4.56 0.81
C ILE A 263 16.63 -5.27 -0.53
N GLY A 264 15.84 -4.65 -1.40
CA GLY A 264 15.41 -5.31 -2.63
C GLY A 264 14.33 -4.56 -3.40
N GLY A 265 13.72 -5.23 -4.38
CA GLY A 265 12.56 -4.74 -5.11
C GLY A 265 11.23 -4.92 -4.35
N GLY A 266 10.12 -4.63 -5.02
CA GLY A 266 8.77 -4.73 -4.42
C GLY A 266 8.45 -6.12 -3.85
N VAL A 267 8.86 -7.19 -4.54
CA VAL A 267 8.68 -8.58 -4.06
C VAL A 267 9.35 -8.80 -2.70
N CYS A 268 10.62 -8.41 -2.54
CA CYS A 268 11.35 -8.52 -1.27
C CYS A 268 10.61 -7.80 -0.13
N MET A 269 10.14 -6.58 -0.39
CA MET A 269 9.44 -5.76 0.60
C MET A 269 8.10 -6.33 1.03
N ASP A 270 7.37 -6.90 0.07
CA ASP A 270 6.07 -7.50 0.33
C ASP A 270 6.21 -8.76 1.19
N ILE A 271 7.17 -9.62 0.88
CA ILE A 271 7.40 -10.85 1.65
C ILE A 271 7.89 -10.51 3.06
N VAL A 272 8.89 -9.63 3.19
CA VAL A 272 9.43 -9.23 4.50
C VAL A 272 8.39 -8.46 5.32
N GLY A 273 7.64 -7.56 4.67
CA GLY A 273 6.56 -6.83 5.32
C GLY A 273 5.49 -7.77 5.86
N PHE A 274 5.10 -8.78 5.07
CA PHE A 274 4.10 -9.73 5.49
C PHE A 274 4.60 -10.63 6.64
N ALA A 275 5.82 -11.16 6.54
CA ALA A 275 6.46 -11.88 7.64
C ALA A 275 6.52 -11.05 8.93
N SER A 276 6.89 -9.77 8.82
CA SER A 276 6.98 -8.84 9.94
C SER A 276 5.61 -8.52 10.53
N SER A 277 4.55 -8.49 9.73
CA SER A 277 3.18 -8.25 10.20
C SER A 277 2.65 -9.39 11.08
N ILE A 278 2.94 -10.64 10.71
CA ILE A 278 2.41 -11.81 11.39
C ILE A 278 3.31 -12.25 12.55
N TYR A 279 4.63 -12.00 12.47
CA TYR A 279 5.53 -12.35 13.57
C TYR A 279 5.24 -11.50 14.81
N ARG A 280 4.91 -12.18 15.93
CA ARG A 280 4.46 -11.56 17.19
C ARG A 280 3.34 -10.53 17.01
N ARG A 281 2.52 -10.70 15.96
CA ARG A 281 1.38 -9.85 15.56
C ARG A 281 1.75 -8.40 15.23
N ARG A 282 3.05 -8.13 15.03
CA ARG A 282 3.67 -6.88 14.55
C ARG A 282 5.11 -6.87 15.04
N THR A 283 6.06 -6.97 14.12
CA THR A 283 7.47 -6.67 14.30
C THR A 283 7.83 -5.48 13.42
N PRO A 284 8.52 -4.44 13.94
CA PRO A 284 8.97 -3.33 13.11
C PRO A 284 9.87 -3.79 11.98
N TYR A 285 9.82 -3.11 10.85
CA TYR A 285 10.69 -3.40 9.72
C TYR A 285 11.02 -2.14 8.93
N ILE A 286 12.13 -2.16 8.20
CA ILE A 286 12.63 -1.06 7.38
C ILE A 286 12.70 -1.55 5.93
N ARG A 287 12.28 -0.69 4.98
CA ARG A 287 12.37 -0.95 3.55
C ARG A 287 13.48 -0.11 2.92
N VAL A 288 14.32 -0.73 2.11
CA VAL A 288 15.35 -0.08 1.29
C VAL A 288 15.14 -0.51 -0.17
N PRO A 289 14.38 0.26 -0.97
CA PRO A 289 14.12 -0.08 -2.37
C PRO A 289 15.35 0.04 -3.25
N THR A 290 15.55 -0.99 -4.06
CA THR A 290 16.61 -1.04 -5.06
C THR A 290 16.10 -1.07 -6.50
N THR A 291 14.77 -1.12 -6.68
CA THR A 291 14.10 -1.04 -7.98
C THR A 291 13.28 0.24 -8.09
N LEU A 292 13.03 0.74 -9.29
CA LEU A 292 12.19 1.93 -9.46
C LEU A 292 10.76 1.68 -8.96
N MET A 293 10.19 0.52 -9.28
CA MET A 293 8.89 0.05 -8.76
C MET A 293 8.84 0.10 -7.23
N GLY A 294 9.85 -0.45 -6.56
CA GLY A 294 9.96 -0.38 -5.11
C GLY A 294 10.09 1.05 -4.59
N TYR A 295 10.79 1.91 -5.33
CA TYR A 295 11.08 3.28 -4.92
C TYR A 295 9.84 4.16 -4.88
N VAL A 296 8.97 4.09 -5.90
CA VAL A 296 7.82 5.00 -6.06
C VAL A 296 6.49 4.44 -5.56
N ASP A 297 6.35 3.12 -5.46
CA ASP A 297 5.07 2.48 -5.08
C ASP A 297 5.24 1.53 -3.89
N ALA A 298 5.85 0.35 -4.11
CA ALA A 298 5.78 -0.75 -3.14
C ALA A 298 6.39 -0.42 -1.76
N SER A 299 7.39 0.48 -1.69
CA SER A 299 7.95 0.90 -0.40
C SER A 299 7.14 1.96 0.33
N VAL A 300 6.35 2.74 -0.41
CA VAL A 300 5.65 3.94 0.05
C VAL A 300 4.38 3.59 0.81
N GLY A 301 3.65 2.56 0.36
CA GLY A 301 2.39 2.14 0.98
C GLY A 301 2.54 1.27 2.24
N ALA A 302 1.41 0.83 2.79
CA ALA A 302 1.36 -0.08 3.94
C ALA A 302 1.12 -1.54 3.57
N LYS A 303 0.83 -1.82 2.29
CA LYS A 303 0.50 -3.15 1.82
C LYS A 303 1.74 -4.04 1.80
N SER A 304 1.51 -5.31 2.09
CA SER A 304 2.48 -6.38 1.98
C SER A 304 1.70 -7.67 1.76
N GLY A 305 2.28 -8.64 1.04
CA GLY A 305 1.56 -9.87 0.75
C GLY A 305 2.31 -10.83 -0.15
N VAL A 306 1.66 -11.95 -0.42
CA VAL A 306 2.17 -13.04 -1.23
C VAL A 306 1.08 -13.60 -2.13
N ASN A 307 1.50 -14.26 -3.19
CA ASN A 307 0.61 -14.93 -4.11
C ASN A 307 0.03 -16.18 -3.46
N PHE A 308 -1.21 -16.52 -3.82
CA PHE A 308 -1.84 -17.73 -3.31
C PHE A 308 -2.78 -18.31 -4.36
N ASN A 309 -2.62 -19.60 -4.63
CA ASN A 309 -3.42 -20.35 -5.60
C ASN A 309 -3.47 -19.68 -6.99
N GLY A 310 -2.30 -19.27 -7.52
CA GLY A 310 -2.17 -18.60 -8.81
C GLY A 310 -2.76 -17.19 -8.86
N LYS A 311 -3.11 -16.59 -7.72
CA LYS A 311 -3.66 -15.22 -7.64
C LYS A 311 -2.66 -14.29 -6.98
N LYS A 312 -2.47 -13.11 -7.58
CA LYS A 312 -1.55 -12.08 -7.11
C LYS A 312 -1.94 -11.55 -5.74
N ASN A 313 -0.97 -11.38 -4.84
CA ASN A 313 -1.10 -10.67 -3.55
C ASN A 313 -2.32 -11.09 -2.71
N LYS A 314 -2.73 -12.36 -2.80
CA LYS A 314 -4.02 -12.80 -2.26
C LYS A 314 -4.02 -13.03 -0.75
N LEU A 315 -2.84 -13.23 -0.16
CA LEU A 315 -2.62 -13.24 1.29
C LEU A 315 -1.74 -12.05 1.65
N GLY A 316 -2.06 -11.29 2.69
CA GLY A 316 -1.29 -10.11 3.04
C GLY A 316 -1.77 -9.38 4.27
N ALA A 317 -1.16 -8.22 4.52
CA ALA A 317 -1.49 -7.35 5.65
C ALA A 317 -1.17 -5.88 5.34
N TYR A 318 -1.91 -4.99 6.01
CA TYR A 318 -1.61 -3.56 6.10
C TYR A 318 -0.76 -3.31 7.34
N LEU A 319 0.56 -3.28 7.17
CA LEU A 319 1.50 -2.85 8.21
C LEU A 319 2.50 -1.88 7.60
N PRO A 320 2.38 -0.56 7.88
CA PRO A 320 3.36 0.41 7.44
C PRO A 320 4.75 0.07 7.99
N PRO A 321 5.82 0.29 7.21
CA PRO A 321 7.18 0.12 7.71
C PRO A 321 7.46 1.11 8.84
N ALA A 322 8.43 0.83 9.69
CA ALA A 322 8.93 1.85 10.62
C ALA A 322 9.58 3.01 9.84
N MET A 323 10.23 2.68 8.72
CA MET A 323 10.81 3.62 7.78
C MET A 323 10.99 2.98 6.39
N ALA A 324 10.77 3.76 5.33
CA ALA A 324 11.26 3.47 3.98
C ALA A 324 12.40 4.45 3.66
N ILE A 325 13.57 3.94 3.28
CA ILE A 325 14.77 4.74 3.00
C ILE A 325 15.07 4.66 1.50
N LEU A 326 14.77 5.73 0.79
CA LEU A 326 14.81 5.79 -0.66
C LEU A 326 16.18 6.30 -1.12
N ASP A 327 17.03 5.42 -1.64
CA ASP A 327 18.34 5.76 -2.19
C ASP A 327 18.37 5.49 -3.70
N ARG A 328 18.21 6.55 -4.51
CA ARG A 328 18.11 6.41 -5.96
C ARG A 328 19.42 5.94 -6.61
N SER A 329 20.53 5.89 -5.89
CA SER A 329 21.80 5.37 -6.44
C SER A 329 21.71 3.89 -6.82
N PHE A 330 20.81 3.11 -6.19
CA PHE A 330 20.57 1.71 -6.59
C PHE A 330 20.04 1.60 -8.03
N LEU A 331 19.26 2.58 -8.49
CA LEU A 331 18.66 2.57 -9.84
C LEU A 331 19.72 2.57 -10.95
N SER A 332 20.94 3.07 -10.67
CA SER A 332 22.05 3.12 -11.63
C SER A 332 22.50 1.73 -12.14
N THR A 333 22.19 0.66 -11.40
CA THR A 333 22.55 -0.71 -11.79
C THR A 333 21.42 -1.48 -12.46
N LEU A 334 20.20 -0.94 -12.49
CA LEU A 334 19.07 -1.57 -13.16
C LEU A 334 19.24 -1.55 -14.67
N ASP A 335 18.73 -2.58 -15.33
CA ASP A 335 18.54 -2.55 -16.78
C ASP A 335 17.35 -1.65 -17.18
N GLU A 336 17.27 -1.31 -18.46
CA GLU A 336 16.22 -0.43 -18.98
C GLU A 336 14.82 -1.05 -18.83
N ARG A 337 14.68 -2.37 -18.87
CA ARG A 337 13.39 -3.06 -18.74
C ARG A 337 12.86 -2.95 -17.31
N GLN A 338 13.70 -3.07 -16.29
CA GLN A 338 13.33 -2.86 -14.89
C GLN A 338 13.04 -1.39 -14.57
N LEU A 339 13.73 -0.47 -15.23
CA LEU A 339 13.40 0.96 -15.14
C LEU A 339 12.03 1.23 -15.78
N ALA A 340 11.77 0.71 -16.99
CA ALA A 340 10.47 0.85 -17.65
C ALA A 340 9.34 0.22 -16.84
N ASN A 341 9.58 -0.96 -16.25
CA ASN A 341 8.66 -1.64 -15.34
C ASN A 341 8.23 -0.70 -14.18
N GLY A 342 9.18 -0.07 -13.49
CA GLY A 342 8.83 0.90 -12.44
C GLY A 342 8.21 2.20 -12.95
N ALA A 343 8.58 2.65 -14.16
CA ALA A 343 8.06 3.88 -14.73
C ALA A 343 6.57 3.78 -15.07
N ALA A 344 6.04 2.57 -15.31
CA ALA A 344 4.61 2.35 -15.51
C ALA A 344 3.77 2.87 -14.33
N GLU A 345 4.22 2.68 -13.08
CA GLU A 345 3.50 3.21 -11.90
C GLU A 345 3.57 4.74 -11.79
N ILE A 346 4.66 5.33 -12.31
CA ILE A 346 4.78 6.79 -12.38
C ILE A 346 3.77 7.33 -13.41
N VAL A 347 3.68 6.69 -14.58
CA VAL A 347 2.71 7.02 -15.62
C VAL A 347 1.28 6.88 -15.11
N LYS A 348 0.97 5.79 -14.38
CA LYS A 348 -0.33 5.59 -13.72
C LYS A 348 -0.73 6.82 -12.91
N MET A 349 0.15 7.27 -12.01
CA MET A 349 -0.13 8.42 -11.17
C MET A 349 -0.23 9.72 -11.98
N ALA A 350 0.62 9.92 -12.98
CA ALA A 350 0.55 11.07 -13.87
C ALA A 350 -0.81 11.18 -14.57
N MET A 351 -1.30 10.08 -15.15
CA MET A 351 -2.55 10.04 -15.91
C MET A 351 -3.79 10.37 -15.07
N VAL A 352 -3.81 9.96 -13.80
CA VAL A 352 -5.00 10.07 -12.95
C VAL A 352 -4.97 11.19 -11.94
N LYS A 353 -3.79 11.78 -11.66
CA LYS A 353 -3.61 12.65 -10.49
C LYS A 353 -2.88 13.95 -10.76
N ASP A 354 -1.85 13.98 -11.61
CA ASP A 354 -0.92 15.11 -11.64
C ASP A 354 -0.44 15.48 -13.06
N ALA A 355 -0.81 16.69 -13.50
CA ALA A 355 -0.48 17.20 -14.83
C ALA A 355 1.00 17.58 -14.98
N GLU A 356 1.65 18.10 -13.93
CA GLU A 356 3.09 18.41 -13.96
C GLU A 356 3.89 17.12 -14.18
N LEU A 357 3.52 16.06 -13.47
CA LEU A 357 4.14 14.76 -13.65
C LEU A 357 3.98 14.25 -15.08
N MET A 358 2.80 14.41 -15.67
CA MET A 358 2.55 14.04 -17.07
C MET A 358 3.44 14.84 -18.04
N GLU A 359 3.49 16.16 -17.90
CA GLU A 359 4.32 17.04 -18.72
C GLU A 359 5.82 16.65 -18.65
N LEU A 360 6.33 16.39 -17.44
CA LEU A 360 7.71 15.95 -17.24
C LEU A 360 8.00 14.59 -17.90
N LEU A 361 7.04 13.66 -17.88
CA LEU A 361 7.19 12.36 -18.54
C LEU A 361 7.14 12.46 -20.06
N GLU A 362 6.28 13.32 -20.61
CA GLU A 362 6.21 13.58 -22.05
C GLU A 362 7.50 14.23 -22.57
N GLU A 363 8.06 15.19 -21.83
CA GLU A 363 9.28 15.89 -22.23
C GLU A 363 10.54 15.04 -22.03
N HIS A 364 10.64 14.29 -20.92
CA HIS A 364 11.89 13.68 -20.48
C HIS A 364 11.88 12.16 -20.35
N GLY A 365 10.77 11.47 -20.67
CA GLY A 365 10.59 10.03 -20.41
C GLY A 365 11.73 9.14 -20.92
N SER A 366 12.19 9.37 -22.14
CA SER A 366 13.30 8.60 -22.72
C SER A 366 14.63 8.87 -22.01
N ASP A 367 14.90 10.12 -21.62
CA ASP A 367 16.11 10.49 -20.90
C ASP A 367 16.10 9.96 -19.46
N LEU A 368 14.95 9.92 -18.79
CA LEU A 368 14.81 9.33 -17.45
C LEU A 368 15.28 7.87 -17.43
N ILE A 369 14.89 7.08 -18.44
CA ILE A 369 15.32 5.69 -18.58
C ILE A 369 16.81 5.61 -18.92
N LYS A 370 17.25 6.35 -19.94
CA LYS A 370 18.65 6.36 -20.41
C LYS A 370 19.65 6.74 -19.32
N TYR A 371 19.32 7.74 -18.51
CA TYR A 371 20.15 8.21 -17.40
C TYR A 371 19.77 7.56 -16.06
N LYS A 372 18.94 6.51 -16.09
CA LYS A 372 18.60 5.67 -14.93
C LYS A 372 18.11 6.45 -13.71
N PHE A 373 17.31 7.47 -13.96
CA PHE A 373 16.78 8.41 -12.96
C PHE A 373 17.87 9.10 -12.10
N GLN A 374 19.11 9.15 -12.58
CA GLN A 374 20.18 9.98 -12.03
C GLN A 374 20.11 11.38 -12.64
N ASP A 375 20.71 12.36 -11.96
CA ASP A 375 20.74 13.74 -12.46
C ASP A 375 21.29 13.80 -13.89
N PHE A 376 20.65 14.61 -14.72
CA PHE A 376 21.05 14.74 -16.11
C PHE A 376 22.44 15.36 -16.21
N PRO A 377 23.24 14.94 -17.20
CA PRO A 377 24.57 15.49 -17.38
C PRO A 377 24.49 16.96 -17.82
N ALA A 378 25.61 17.70 -17.69
CA ALA A 378 25.63 19.14 -17.92
C ALA A 378 25.19 19.52 -19.35
N GLU A 379 25.44 18.64 -20.32
CA GLU A 379 25.06 18.80 -21.72
C GLU A 379 23.55 18.79 -21.95
N LEU A 380 22.79 18.22 -21.01
CA LEU A 380 21.32 18.23 -20.98
C LEU A 380 20.79 19.22 -19.93
N GLY A 381 21.58 20.25 -19.59
CA GLY A 381 21.19 21.32 -18.68
C GLY A 381 21.42 21.02 -17.20
N GLY A 382 22.01 19.87 -16.84
CA GLY A 382 22.34 19.54 -15.46
C GLY A 382 21.12 19.48 -14.52
N SER A 383 19.94 19.18 -15.08
CA SER A 383 18.68 19.39 -14.37
C SER A 383 18.40 18.30 -13.33
N ARG A 384 17.69 18.68 -12.27
CA ARG A 384 17.18 17.78 -11.23
C ARG A 384 15.80 17.21 -11.55
N VAL A 385 15.42 17.21 -12.83
CA VAL A 385 14.14 16.66 -13.31
C VAL A 385 13.91 15.23 -12.81
N PRO A 386 14.88 14.29 -12.88
CA PRO A 386 14.69 12.93 -12.35
C PRO A 386 14.27 12.90 -10.87
N ALA A 387 14.89 13.75 -10.03
CA ALA A 387 14.51 13.86 -8.63
C ALA A 387 13.09 14.43 -8.48
N ARG A 388 12.72 15.45 -9.27
CA ARG A 388 11.37 16.03 -9.24
C ARG A 388 10.30 15.01 -9.62
N VAL A 389 10.53 14.23 -10.68
CA VAL A 389 9.61 13.16 -11.12
C VAL A 389 9.37 12.14 -10.01
N LEU A 390 10.45 11.66 -9.38
CA LEU A 390 10.34 10.71 -8.26
C LEU A 390 9.57 11.31 -7.07
N GLN A 391 9.85 12.57 -6.72
CA GLN A 391 9.20 13.25 -5.60
C GLN A 391 7.70 13.46 -5.83
N VAL A 392 7.31 13.91 -7.02
CA VAL A 392 5.89 14.11 -7.36
C VAL A 392 5.16 12.78 -7.41
N ALA A 393 5.76 11.73 -7.97
CA ALA A 393 5.18 10.38 -7.98
C ALA A 393 4.93 9.85 -6.56
N ILE A 394 5.90 10.00 -5.65
CA ILE A 394 5.75 9.56 -4.26
C ILE A 394 4.71 10.42 -3.51
N GLN A 395 4.74 11.74 -3.71
CA GLN A 395 3.80 12.66 -3.06
C GLN A 395 2.36 12.35 -3.44
N THR A 396 2.09 12.21 -4.74
CA THR A 396 0.75 11.91 -5.26
C THR A 396 0.27 10.53 -4.79
N MET A 397 1.15 9.53 -4.72
CA MET A 397 0.84 8.22 -4.13
C MET A 397 0.46 8.35 -2.65
N LEU A 398 1.26 9.06 -1.85
CA LEU A 398 0.99 9.24 -0.42
C LEU A 398 -0.32 9.99 -0.15
N GLU A 399 -0.67 10.98 -0.97
CA GLU A 399 -1.94 11.70 -0.85
C GLU A 399 -3.16 10.81 -1.03
N GLU A 400 -3.08 9.79 -1.90
CA GLU A 400 -4.15 8.81 -2.11
C GLU A 400 -4.16 7.69 -1.06
N LEU A 401 -2.99 7.32 -0.52
CA LEU A 401 -2.89 6.24 0.46
C LEU A 401 -3.17 6.68 1.90
N ALA A 402 -2.70 7.86 2.31
CA ALA A 402 -2.80 8.33 3.70
C ALA A 402 -4.24 8.37 4.26
N PRO A 403 -5.27 8.87 3.54
CA PRO A 403 -6.64 8.91 4.05
C PRO A 403 -7.38 7.57 3.94
N ASN A 404 -6.82 6.58 3.23
CA ASN A 404 -7.50 5.32 2.91
C ASN A 404 -6.54 4.11 3.03
N LEU A 405 -5.74 4.10 4.09
CA LEU A 405 -4.60 3.18 4.25
C LEU A 405 -5.01 1.69 4.34
N TRP A 406 -6.22 1.42 4.83
CA TRP A 406 -6.83 0.09 4.94
C TRP A 406 -7.78 -0.25 3.79
N GLU A 407 -7.93 0.67 2.82
CA GLU A 407 -8.85 0.50 1.69
C GLU A 407 -10.32 0.34 2.09
N ASP A 408 -10.74 1.02 3.16
CA ASP A 408 -12.15 1.08 3.56
C ASP A 408 -13.02 1.62 2.41
N SER A 409 -12.47 2.55 1.61
CA SER A 409 -13.00 2.88 0.29
C SER A 409 -12.31 2.06 -0.79
N LEU A 410 -13.09 1.28 -1.54
CA LEU A 410 -12.63 0.55 -2.72
C LEU A 410 -12.67 1.38 -4.01
N ASN A 411 -13.15 2.63 -3.95
CA ASN A 411 -13.00 3.58 -5.05
C ASN A 411 -11.64 4.27 -4.89
N ARG A 412 -10.63 3.78 -5.62
CA ARG A 412 -9.22 4.15 -5.43
C ARG A 412 -8.60 4.54 -6.76
N LEU A 413 -8.07 5.76 -6.86
CA LEU A 413 -7.39 6.23 -8.07
C LEU A 413 -6.13 5.42 -8.38
N VAL A 414 -5.43 4.97 -7.34
CA VAL A 414 -4.19 4.18 -7.46
C VAL A 414 -4.41 2.76 -8.01
N ASP A 415 -5.67 2.33 -8.17
CA ASP A 415 -6.04 1.05 -8.80
C ASP A 415 -6.22 1.17 -10.33
N PHE A 416 -6.02 2.36 -10.89
CA PHE A 416 -5.92 2.51 -12.35
C PHE A 416 -4.79 1.63 -12.90
N GLY A 417 -5.04 0.94 -14.01
CA GLY A 417 -4.13 -0.07 -14.56
C GLY A 417 -4.05 -1.38 -13.76
N HIS A 418 -4.94 -1.60 -12.79
CA HIS A 418 -4.98 -2.79 -11.91
C HIS A 418 -6.32 -3.54 -11.94
N ILE A 419 -7.08 -3.42 -13.02
CA ILE A 419 -8.40 -4.04 -13.18
C ILE A 419 -8.27 -5.48 -13.68
N PHE A 420 -7.35 -5.74 -14.60
CA PHE A 420 -7.07 -7.07 -15.16
C PHE A 420 -5.57 -7.38 -15.30
N SER A 421 -4.69 -6.40 -15.06
CA SER A 421 -3.23 -6.59 -15.11
C SER A 421 -2.73 -7.68 -14.16
N LEU A 422 -3.36 -7.82 -12.99
CA LEU A 422 -2.95 -8.79 -11.98
C LEU A 422 -3.17 -10.23 -12.44
N GLU A 423 -4.32 -10.51 -13.06
CA GLU A 423 -4.60 -11.81 -13.68
C GLU A 423 -3.68 -12.07 -14.86
N LEU A 424 -3.47 -11.07 -15.72
CA LEU A 424 -2.57 -11.16 -16.87
C LEU A 424 -1.11 -11.47 -16.46
N GLU A 425 -0.63 -10.81 -15.41
CA GLU A 425 0.70 -11.05 -14.83
C GLU A 425 0.82 -12.50 -14.33
N MET A 426 -0.21 -13.01 -13.65
CA MET A 426 -0.21 -14.39 -13.12
C MET A 426 -0.33 -15.46 -14.20
N ASP A 427 -1.14 -15.22 -15.23
CA ASP A 427 -1.32 -16.15 -16.34
C ASP A 427 -0.03 -16.33 -17.17
N THR A 428 0.85 -15.33 -17.16
CA THR A 428 2.11 -15.32 -17.93
C THR A 428 3.35 -15.65 -17.10
N LEU A 429 3.19 -15.83 -15.78
CA LEU A 429 4.28 -15.91 -14.80
C LEU A 429 5.39 -16.91 -15.18
N PHE A 430 5.03 -18.10 -15.70
CA PHE A 430 5.98 -19.19 -16.00
C PHE A 430 6.29 -19.37 -17.49
N ALA A 431 5.72 -18.55 -18.38
CA ALA A 431 5.87 -18.69 -19.83
C ALA A 431 6.53 -17.45 -20.44
N GLU A 432 5.74 -16.51 -20.97
CA GLU A 432 6.21 -15.23 -21.48
C GLU A 432 6.15 -14.18 -20.37
N LYS A 433 7.10 -14.26 -19.43
CA LYS A 433 7.11 -13.42 -18.23
C LYS A 433 6.88 -11.94 -18.54
N LEU A 434 5.71 -11.45 -18.18
CA LEU A 434 5.39 -10.04 -18.05
C LEU A 434 5.79 -9.57 -16.66
N PHE A 435 6.51 -8.46 -16.57
CA PHE A 435 6.70 -7.77 -15.31
C PHE A 435 5.44 -7.00 -14.92
N HIS A 436 5.27 -6.77 -13.62
CA HIS A 436 4.11 -6.08 -13.06
C HIS A 436 3.72 -4.80 -13.82
N GLY A 437 4.65 -3.86 -13.97
CA GLY A 437 4.43 -2.60 -14.67
C GLY A 437 4.18 -2.76 -16.17
N GLU A 438 4.65 -3.85 -16.80
CA GLU A 438 4.28 -4.16 -18.18
C GLU A 438 2.81 -4.56 -18.27
N ALA A 439 2.33 -5.39 -17.34
CA ALA A 439 0.91 -5.75 -17.25
C ALA A 439 0.04 -4.53 -16.90
N VAL A 440 0.48 -3.66 -16.00
CA VAL A 440 -0.20 -2.41 -15.66
C VAL A 440 -0.26 -1.47 -16.86
N ALA A 441 0.82 -1.34 -17.63
CA ALA A 441 0.83 -0.53 -18.85
C ALA A 441 -0.15 -1.05 -19.92
N ILE A 442 -0.33 -2.37 -20.03
CA ILE A 442 -1.34 -2.98 -20.91
C ILE A 442 -2.76 -2.66 -20.44
N ASP A 443 -3.00 -2.59 -19.13
CA ASP A 443 -4.32 -2.26 -18.57
C ASP A 443 -4.68 -0.78 -18.72
N MET A 444 -3.69 0.11 -18.60
CA MET A 444 -3.87 1.54 -18.83
C MET A 444 -4.18 1.91 -20.29
N ALA A 445 -3.67 1.13 -21.26
CA ALA A 445 -3.73 1.40 -22.70
C ALA A 445 -5.00 0.84 -23.35
#